data_AF-A0A930ZLM2-F1
#
_entry.id   AF-A0A930ZLM2-F1
#
_cell.length_a   1.000
_cell.length_b   1.000
_cell.length_c   1.000
_cell.angle_alpha   90.00
_cell.angle_beta   90.00
_cell.angle_gamma   90.00
#
_symmetry.space_group_name_H-M   'P 1'
#
loop_
_entity.id
_entity.type
_entity.pdbx_description
1 polymer ?
#
loop_
_entity_poly.entity_id
_entity_poly.type
_entity_poly.pdbx_seq_one_letter_code
_entity_poly.pdbx_strand_id
1 'polypeptide(L)'
;MLLVFAFFAYILGSLPLGYWAIRRLSEQDPRLASAYNLGLENTLRILGPGPAALALGLDFFKGYIGVAFAQPFGLSWGLIFALLAYLGHLYPPKVFTGSLLRGRGAGVLVGIVFGLYFVGLPYGVALAVLALATPVFIVTRLGALGAMAIPLFLALTVTLVEVSGWGKLAAWALLGAALWRYKENIGRILEGTEPRLGQPLPLPSENQVVCAFMIHALTLEDFWQSPRFRWAKPLADRGWLTQELIENIAEAFRPMKVGELRGVKTSDGREIRCHLISAPMLPQQITGKPELATRRAIQGARLARELGCTVLGLGAFWSVVGEKGLRVQQAVPEIEITNGGAYTSGTVKAAIPGILMHFEREGKQLEQATAAIVGANGVVAFGIARQIAPLVKKLILVGRNLERLEKSAATLKQNLERKGGHVPETVLTTDISAIQEADLVFTATSDPKAVIFAQHVKPGAWIYDEGVPPDVDDSVKSVPGVRVIPGGVVRPPGNMTGNLNLHFGEGAVPACLAETMILAAEKAYDRKSLGGETKSENIQFFVERAEALGFRVVD
;
A
#
# COMPACT_ATOMS: atom_id res chain seq x y z
N MET A 1 22.86 -16.20 43.07
CA MET A 1 23.34 -14.84 42.73
C MET A 1 23.24 -14.55 41.24
N LEU A 2 23.90 -15.32 40.36
CA LEU A 2 23.86 -15.11 38.90
C LEU A 2 22.45 -14.96 38.31
N LEU A 3 21.54 -15.90 38.58
CA LEU A 3 20.16 -15.86 38.05
C LEU A 3 19.39 -14.61 38.48
N VAL A 4 19.65 -14.12 39.69
CA VAL A 4 19.03 -12.89 40.22
C VAL A 4 19.52 -11.68 39.43
N PHE A 5 20.82 -11.58 39.18
CA PHE A 5 21.41 -10.49 38.41
C PHE A 5 21.00 -10.55 36.93
N ALA A 6 20.89 -11.75 36.35
CA ALA A 6 20.37 -11.96 35.00
C ALA A 6 18.91 -11.50 34.88
N PHE A 7 18.09 -11.82 35.90
CA PHE A 7 16.71 -11.34 35.99
C PHE A 7 16.66 -9.81 36.10
N PHE A 8 17.51 -9.20 36.92
CA PHE A 8 17.62 -7.74 37.01
C PHE A 8 18.01 -7.09 35.67
N ALA A 9 18.93 -7.69 34.90
CA ALA A 9 19.29 -7.19 33.57
C ALA A 9 18.07 -7.14 32.63
N TYR A 10 17.25 -8.19 32.63
CA TYR A 10 16.00 -8.23 31.86
C TYR A 10 14.99 -7.19 32.35
N ILE A 11 14.75 -7.09 33.66
CA ILE A 11 13.81 -6.13 34.23
C ILE A 11 14.23 -4.69 33.95
N LEU A 12 15.52 -4.38 34.12
CA LEU A 12 16.04 -3.04 33.87
C LEU A 12 15.91 -2.67 32.38
N GLY A 13 16.25 -3.60 31.48
CA GLY A 13 16.01 -3.44 30.04
C GLY A 13 14.54 -3.21 29.70
N SER A 14 13.64 -3.84 30.46
CA SER A 14 12.18 -3.75 30.30
C SER A 14 11.57 -2.45 30.78
N LEU A 15 12.30 -1.61 31.53
CA LEU A 15 11.77 -0.34 32.00
C LEU A 15 11.59 0.63 30.81
N PRO A 16 10.36 1.15 30.59
CA PRO A 16 10.05 2.03 29.47
C PRO A 16 10.41 3.49 29.79
N LEU A 17 11.63 3.72 30.30
CA LEU A 17 12.07 5.03 30.82
C LEU A 17 11.97 6.14 29.76
N GLY A 18 12.43 5.88 28.53
CA GLY A 18 12.30 6.84 27.43
C GLY A 18 10.84 7.16 27.07
N TYR A 19 9.96 6.15 27.13
CA TYR A 19 8.52 6.36 26.91
C TYR A 19 7.88 7.21 28.01
N TRP A 20 8.19 6.95 29.29
CA TRP A 20 7.71 7.77 30.40
C TRP A 20 8.21 9.21 30.33
N ALA A 21 9.48 9.40 29.97
CA ALA A 21 10.07 10.72 29.78
C ALA A 21 9.38 11.49 28.65
N ILE A 22 9.23 10.87 27.48
CA ILE A 22 8.57 11.49 26.33
C ILE A 22 7.12 11.85 26.66
N ARG A 23 6.34 10.90 27.17
CA ARG A 23 4.92 11.13 27.49
C ARG A 23 4.71 12.28 28.47
N ARG A 24 5.61 12.46 29.43
CA ARG A 24 5.55 13.55 30.41
C ARG A 24 5.94 14.90 29.80
N LEU A 25 6.84 14.92 28.81
CA LEU A 25 7.36 16.14 28.21
C LEU A 25 6.52 16.63 27.02
N SER A 26 5.83 15.74 26.30
CA SER A 26 5.19 16.08 25.02
C SER A 26 3.68 15.89 24.97
N GLU A 27 3.07 15.36 26.04
CA GLU A 27 1.64 14.96 26.14
C GLU A 27 1.14 13.95 25.09
N GLN A 28 1.89 13.72 24.02
CA GLN A 28 1.67 12.69 23.03
C GLN A 28 1.91 11.30 23.61
N ASP A 29 1.12 10.31 23.18
CA ASP A 29 1.37 8.90 23.49
C ASP A 29 2.24 8.27 22.39
N PRO A 30 3.51 7.90 22.67
CA PRO A 30 4.37 7.23 21.69
C PRO A 30 3.84 5.88 21.18
N ARG A 31 2.79 5.34 21.79
CA ARG A 31 2.11 4.12 21.30
C ARG A 31 1.20 4.38 20.11
N LEU A 32 0.72 5.61 19.97
CA LEU A 32 -0.05 6.07 18.81
C LEU A 32 0.86 6.57 17.68
N ALA A 33 2.17 6.49 17.89
CA ALA A 33 3.17 6.89 16.92
C ALA A 33 3.17 5.93 15.72
N SER A 34 3.15 6.51 14.52
CA SER A 34 3.39 5.77 13.28
C SER A 34 4.66 4.91 13.34
N ALA A 35 4.74 3.83 12.57
CA ALA A 35 5.96 3.08 12.26
C ALA A 35 7.10 3.98 11.78
N TYR A 36 6.81 5.12 11.13
CA TYR A 36 7.80 6.16 10.82
C TYR A 36 8.09 7.09 12.00
N ASN A 37 7.13 7.23 12.93
CA ASN A 37 7.30 8.03 14.13
C ASN A 37 8.16 7.34 15.20
N LEU A 38 8.34 6.02 15.08
CA LEU A 38 9.14 5.22 15.99
C LEU A 38 10.60 5.17 15.54
N GLY A 39 11.40 6.13 16.00
CA GLY A 39 12.84 6.18 15.74
C GLY A 39 13.48 7.49 16.17
N LEU A 40 14.80 7.48 16.36
CA LEU A 40 15.59 8.63 16.83
C LEU A 40 15.28 9.90 16.01
N GLU A 41 15.22 9.79 14.69
CA GLU A 41 14.95 10.92 13.80
C GLU A 41 13.59 11.57 14.06
N ASN A 42 12.54 10.78 14.21
CA ASN A 42 11.22 11.34 14.44
C ASN A 42 11.10 11.94 15.84
N THR A 43 11.69 11.28 16.86
CA THR A 43 11.77 11.85 18.20
C THR A 43 12.48 13.20 18.16
N LEU A 44 13.60 13.32 17.42
CA LEU A 44 14.32 14.57 17.23
C LEU A 44 13.47 15.67 16.57
N ARG A 45 12.61 15.30 15.61
CA ARG A 45 11.80 16.27 14.85
C ARG A 45 10.53 16.69 15.56
N ILE A 46 9.78 15.75 16.11
CA ILE A 46 8.50 16.04 16.78
C ILE A 46 8.75 16.64 18.16
N LEU A 47 9.72 16.10 18.91
CA LEU A 47 9.95 16.49 20.31
C LEU A 47 11.14 17.43 20.50
N GLY A 48 11.98 17.58 19.47
CA GLY A 48 13.23 18.33 19.55
C GLY A 48 14.41 17.51 20.09
N PRO A 49 15.62 18.08 20.04
CA PRO A 49 16.87 17.40 20.41
C PRO A 49 16.94 16.98 21.88
N GLY A 50 16.39 17.78 22.80
CA GLY A 50 16.44 17.52 24.24
C GLY A 50 15.72 16.22 24.65
N PRO A 51 14.40 16.09 24.43
CA PRO A 51 13.66 14.89 24.78
C PRO A 51 14.16 13.63 24.06
N ALA A 52 14.60 13.76 22.81
CA ALA A 52 15.20 12.66 22.06
C ALA A 52 16.52 12.18 22.67
N ALA A 53 17.41 13.11 23.02
CA ALA A 53 18.69 12.80 23.69
C ALA A 53 18.44 12.17 25.07
N LEU A 54 17.47 12.69 25.83
CA LEU A 54 17.07 12.12 27.12
C LEU A 54 16.57 10.67 26.96
N ALA A 55 15.64 10.43 26.04
CA ALA A 55 15.11 9.09 25.81
C ALA A 55 16.21 8.11 25.35
N LEU A 56 17.08 8.55 24.45
CA LEU A 56 18.23 7.76 23.99
C LEU A 56 19.21 7.48 25.13
N GLY A 57 19.48 8.47 25.98
CA GLY A 57 20.34 8.36 27.16
C GLY A 57 19.79 7.39 28.19
N LEU A 58 18.49 7.43 28.48
CA LEU A 58 17.84 6.48 29.38
C LEU A 58 17.89 5.04 28.83
N ASP A 59 17.71 4.89 27.51
CA ASP A 59 17.87 3.59 26.84
C ASP A 59 19.33 3.11 26.84
N PHE A 60 20.28 4.02 26.70
CA PHE A 60 21.71 3.72 26.85
C PHE A 60 22.01 3.23 28.27
N PHE A 61 21.58 3.95 29.31
CA PHE A 61 21.90 3.63 30.69
C PHE A 61 21.31 2.27 31.11
N LYS A 62 20.10 1.92 30.71
CA LYS A 62 19.55 0.59 31.03
C LYS A 62 20.32 -0.54 30.33
N GLY A 63 20.81 -0.32 29.11
CA GLY A 63 21.68 -1.27 28.41
C GLY A 63 23.03 -1.41 29.11
N TYR A 64 23.66 -0.29 29.46
CA TYR A 64 24.94 -0.24 30.17
C TYR A 64 24.86 -0.90 31.55
N ILE A 65 23.96 -0.43 32.42
CA ILE A 65 23.82 -0.94 33.79
C ILE A 65 23.37 -2.40 33.76
N GLY A 66 22.46 -2.76 32.84
CA GLY A 66 21.97 -4.14 32.71
C GLY A 66 23.09 -5.13 32.42
N VAL A 67 24.09 -4.74 31.62
CA VAL A 67 25.27 -5.56 31.36
C VAL A 67 26.33 -5.43 32.45
N ALA A 68 26.55 -4.23 33.00
CA ALA A 68 27.59 -3.98 34.01
C ALA A 68 27.43 -4.86 35.27
N PHE A 69 26.20 -5.25 35.60
CA PHE A 69 25.90 -6.24 36.65
C PHE A 69 26.52 -7.63 36.42
N ALA A 70 26.98 -7.93 35.21
CA ALA A 70 27.69 -9.16 34.90
C ALA A 70 29.18 -9.14 35.30
N GLN A 71 29.72 -8.02 35.78
CA GLN A 71 31.15 -7.86 36.11
C GLN A 71 31.70 -9.00 36.99
N PRO A 72 31.01 -9.46 38.06
CA PRO A 72 31.52 -10.54 38.90
C PRO A 72 31.55 -11.92 38.21
N PHE A 73 30.85 -12.06 37.07
CA PHE A 73 30.68 -13.32 36.35
C PHE A 73 31.51 -13.36 35.04
N GLY A 74 32.09 -12.23 34.62
CA GLY A 74 32.95 -12.13 33.45
C GLY A 74 32.22 -11.99 32.10
N LEU A 75 33.01 -11.78 31.04
CA LEU A 75 32.53 -11.39 29.72
C LEU A 75 31.51 -12.34 29.09
N SER A 76 31.70 -13.65 29.25
CA SER A 76 30.76 -14.65 28.72
C SER A 76 29.34 -14.44 29.27
N TRP A 77 29.20 -14.21 30.58
CA TRP A 77 27.92 -13.90 31.21
C TRP A 77 27.45 -12.48 30.86
N GLY A 78 28.37 -11.54 30.66
CA GLY A 78 28.07 -10.22 30.11
C GLY A 78 27.30 -10.27 28.78
N LEU A 79 27.66 -11.19 27.88
CA LEU A 79 26.96 -11.37 26.61
C LEU A 79 25.54 -11.95 26.78
N ILE A 80 25.33 -12.82 27.77
CA ILE A 80 23.97 -13.28 28.13
C ILE A 80 23.15 -12.12 28.71
N PHE A 81 23.75 -11.30 29.57
CA PHE A 81 23.06 -10.14 30.15
C PHE A 81 22.74 -9.10 29.10
N ALA A 82 23.60 -8.93 28.09
CA ALA A 82 23.34 -8.08 26.93
C ALA A 82 22.11 -8.56 26.14
N LEU A 83 22.02 -9.86 25.88
CA LEU A 83 20.84 -10.46 25.24
C LEU A 83 19.59 -10.23 26.09
N LEU A 84 19.66 -10.48 27.41
CA LEU A 84 18.52 -10.31 28.31
C LEU A 84 18.06 -8.85 28.44
N ALA A 85 18.98 -7.90 28.56
CA ALA A 85 18.67 -6.47 28.60
C ALA A 85 17.99 -6.00 27.30
N TYR A 86 18.47 -6.47 26.14
CA TYR A 86 17.84 -6.15 24.86
C TYR A 86 16.48 -6.82 24.70
N LEU A 87 16.34 -8.10 25.07
CA LEU A 87 15.05 -8.79 25.06
C LEU A 87 14.02 -8.15 26.00
N GLY A 88 14.46 -7.69 27.17
CA GLY A 88 13.64 -6.88 28.08
C GLY A 88 13.13 -5.62 27.41
N HIS A 89 14.01 -4.89 26.72
CA HIS A 89 13.62 -3.70 25.96
C HIS A 89 12.61 -3.99 24.84
N LEU A 90 12.79 -5.09 24.10
CA LEU A 90 11.92 -5.47 23.00
C LEU A 90 10.56 -6.01 23.46
N TYR A 91 10.54 -6.71 24.59
CA TYR A 91 9.38 -7.41 25.12
C TYR A 91 9.16 -7.07 26.60
N PRO A 92 8.90 -5.79 26.93
CA PRO A 92 8.69 -5.40 28.32
C PRO A 92 7.41 -6.05 28.85
N PRO A 93 7.40 -6.55 30.11
CA PRO A 93 6.19 -7.06 30.75
C PRO A 93 5.04 -6.04 30.69
N LYS A 94 3.81 -6.54 30.46
CA LYS A 94 2.61 -5.70 30.36
C LYS A 94 2.39 -4.83 31.60
N VAL A 95 2.86 -5.27 32.77
CA VAL A 95 2.77 -4.51 34.03
C VAL A 95 3.42 -3.12 33.93
N PHE A 96 4.50 -2.98 33.14
CA PHE A 96 5.19 -1.69 33.01
C PHE A 96 4.60 -0.77 31.95
N THR A 97 3.83 -1.30 31.00
CA THR A 97 3.52 -0.60 29.74
C THR A 97 2.03 -0.59 29.40
N GLY A 98 1.22 -1.45 30.01
CA GLY A 98 -0.20 -1.69 29.68
C GLY A 98 -0.42 -2.38 28.32
N SER A 99 0.49 -2.17 27.37
CA SER A 99 0.46 -2.68 26.00
C SER A 99 1.89 -2.85 25.47
N LEU A 100 2.11 -3.73 24.49
CA LEU A 100 3.43 -3.92 23.87
C LEU A 100 3.98 -2.61 23.29
N LEU A 101 5.07 -2.11 23.87
CA LEU A 101 5.84 -1.00 23.31
C LEU A 101 6.67 -1.49 22.14
N ARG A 102 6.70 -0.71 21.06
CA ARG A 102 7.45 -1.00 19.83
C ARG A 102 8.78 -0.22 19.77
N GLY A 103 9.56 -0.22 20.86
CA GLY A 103 10.93 0.31 20.84
C GLY A 103 11.85 -0.49 19.90
N ARG A 104 12.88 0.14 19.33
CA ARG A 104 13.86 -0.53 18.44
C ARG A 104 15.24 -0.74 19.08
N GLY A 105 15.47 -0.13 20.24
CA GLY A 105 16.62 -0.41 21.10
C GLY A 105 17.98 0.09 20.61
N ALA A 106 18.05 1.06 19.69
CA ALA A 106 19.33 1.60 19.24
C ALA A 106 20.20 2.14 20.40
N GLY A 107 19.62 2.91 21.33
CA GLY A 107 20.32 3.38 22.52
C GLY A 107 20.77 2.24 23.44
N VAL A 108 19.93 1.21 23.60
CA VAL A 108 20.23 0.00 24.39
C VAL A 108 21.43 -0.74 23.81
N LEU A 109 21.50 -0.89 22.48
CA LEU A 109 22.61 -1.57 21.80
C LEU A 109 23.93 -0.84 22.00
N VAL A 110 23.93 0.50 21.95
CA VAL A 110 25.12 1.29 22.29
C VAL A 110 25.50 1.07 23.76
N GLY A 111 24.53 1.18 24.67
CA GLY A 111 24.74 0.95 26.10
C GLY A 111 25.32 -0.42 26.42
N ILE A 112 24.85 -1.46 25.72
CA ILE A 112 25.36 -2.84 25.81
C ILE A 112 26.86 -2.90 25.49
N VAL A 113 27.33 -2.24 24.44
CA VAL A 113 28.76 -2.26 24.07
C VAL A 113 29.62 -1.64 25.18
N PHE A 114 29.16 -0.52 25.76
CA PHE A 114 29.84 0.12 26.89
C PHE A 114 29.80 -0.74 28.15
N GLY A 115 28.68 -1.45 28.39
CA GLY A 115 28.56 -2.37 29.51
C GLY A 115 29.48 -3.58 29.36
N LEU A 116 29.59 -4.14 28.14
CA LEU A 116 30.50 -5.23 27.84
C LEU A 116 31.96 -4.82 28.01
N TYR A 117 32.33 -3.61 27.60
CA TYR A 117 33.65 -3.02 27.89
C TYR A 117 33.93 -3.03 29.39
N PHE A 118 33.00 -2.56 30.21
CA PHE A 118 33.13 -2.55 31.67
C PHE A 118 33.27 -3.96 32.29
N VAL A 119 32.66 -4.98 31.67
CA VAL A 119 32.70 -6.39 32.12
C VAL A 119 33.94 -7.14 31.62
N GLY A 120 34.78 -6.51 30.79
CA GLY A 120 36.06 -7.07 30.33
C GLY A 120 36.17 -7.33 28.83
N LEU A 121 35.27 -6.77 28.00
CA LEU A 121 35.48 -6.75 26.55
C LEU A 121 36.70 -5.86 26.24
N PRO A 122 37.69 -6.34 25.45
CA PRO A 122 38.88 -5.55 25.15
C PRO A 122 38.52 -4.19 24.54
N TYR A 123 39.19 -3.12 24.99
CA TYR A 123 38.93 -1.76 24.52
C TYR A 123 38.96 -1.64 23.00
N GLY A 124 39.96 -2.26 22.35
CA GLY A 124 40.08 -2.25 20.88
C GLY A 124 38.88 -2.90 20.19
N VAL A 125 38.27 -3.93 20.79
CA VAL A 125 37.08 -4.60 20.24
C VAL A 125 35.84 -3.72 20.43
N ALA A 126 35.63 -3.16 21.62
CA ALA A 126 34.53 -2.25 21.88
C ALA A 126 34.58 -1.02 20.95
N LEU A 127 35.77 -0.45 20.76
CA LEU A 127 36.01 0.65 19.84
C LEU A 127 35.77 0.23 18.39
N ALA A 128 36.24 -0.95 17.96
CA ALA A 128 36.03 -1.46 16.60
C ALA A 128 34.54 -1.62 16.28
N VAL A 129 33.72 -2.14 17.20
CA VAL A 129 32.27 -2.25 17.01
C VAL A 129 31.65 -0.90 16.69
N LEU A 130 31.95 0.13 17.49
CA LEU A 130 31.42 1.47 17.28
C LEU A 130 32.01 2.15 16.03
N ALA A 131 33.30 1.98 15.78
CA ALA A 131 34.02 2.54 14.64
C ALA A 131 33.58 1.92 13.30
N LEU A 132 33.09 0.67 13.29
CA LEU A 132 32.54 0.02 12.10
C LEU A 132 31.03 0.32 11.92
N ALA A 133 30.27 0.39 13.01
CA ALA A 133 28.83 0.69 12.94
C ALA A 133 28.54 2.16 12.58
N THR A 134 29.35 3.09 13.05
CA THR A 134 29.12 4.54 12.86
C THR A 134 29.21 4.96 11.38
N PRO A 135 30.21 4.54 10.57
CA PRO A 135 30.26 4.83 9.15
C PRO A 135 29.05 4.29 8.37
N VAL A 136 28.55 3.09 8.72
CA VAL A 136 27.33 2.53 8.11
C VAL A 136 26.16 3.49 8.29
N PHE A 137 25.97 4.05 9.48
CA PHE A 137 24.95 5.06 9.73
C PHE A 137 25.21 6.37 8.98
N ILE A 138 26.44 6.90 9.02
CA ILE A 138 26.78 8.19 8.40
C ILE A 138 26.59 8.15 6.89
N VAL A 139 27.07 7.10 6.22
CA VAL A 139 27.02 6.96 4.76
C VAL A 139 25.60 6.72 4.28
N THR A 140 24.87 5.81 4.92
CA THR A 140 23.53 5.43 4.44
C THR A 140 22.44 6.38 4.93
N ARG A 141 22.66 7.05 6.06
CA ARG A 141 21.66 7.82 6.82
C ARG A 141 20.42 7.01 7.21
N LEU A 142 20.51 5.67 7.20
CA LEU A 142 19.42 4.78 7.58
C LEU A 142 19.59 4.38 9.05
N GLY A 143 18.77 4.97 9.93
CA GLY A 143 18.87 4.73 11.38
C GLY A 143 18.73 3.25 11.77
N ALA A 144 17.85 2.51 11.08
CA ALA A 144 17.69 1.07 11.29
C ALA A 144 18.94 0.27 10.93
N LEU A 145 19.60 0.62 9.82
CA LEU A 145 20.79 -0.08 9.36
C LEU A 145 21.98 0.19 10.30
N GLY A 146 22.15 1.44 10.74
CA GLY A 146 23.15 1.81 11.74
C GLY A 146 22.97 1.07 13.06
N ALA A 147 21.73 0.95 13.55
CA ALA A 147 21.43 0.21 14.77
C ALA A 147 21.70 -1.30 14.64
N MET A 148 21.38 -1.92 13.50
CA MET A 148 21.67 -3.34 13.23
C MET A 148 23.17 -3.62 13.05
N ALA A 149 23.95 -2.63 12.60
CA ALA A 149 25.39 -2.77 12.45
C ALA A 149 26.09 -3.00 13.80
N ILE A 150 25.57 -2.45 14.91
CA ILE A 150 26.14 -2.63 16.25
C ILE A 150 26.19 -4.12 16.68
N PRO A 151 25.06 -4.85 16.77
CA PRO A 151 25.10 -6.26 17.16
C PRO A 151 25.76 -7.14 16.08
N LEU A 152 25.76 -6.73 14.81
CA LEU A 152 26.48 -7.43 13.74
C LEU A 152 28.00 -7.41 13.99
N PHE A 153 28.57 -6.21 14.12
CA PHE A 153 30.01 -6.09 14.36
C PHE A 153 30.40 -6.61 15.74
N LEU A 154 29.51 -6.53 16.74
CA LEU A 154 29.74 -7.18 18.04
C LEU A 154 29.85 -8.71 17.88
N ALA A 155 28.90 -9.35 17.19
CA ALA A 155 28.93 -10.81 16.98
C ALA A 155 30.19 -11.23 16.20
N LEU A 156 30.57 -10.48 15.17
CA LEU A 156 31.76 -10.76 14.35
C LEU A 156 33.09 -10.53 15.07
N THR A 157 33.17 -9.55 15.97
CA THR A 157 34.43 -9.26 16.68
C THR A 157 34.59 -10.15 17.90
N VAL A 158 33.50 -10.47 18.62
CA VAL A 158 33.52 -11.36 19.78
C VAL A 158 33.89 -12.81 19.42
N THR A 159 33.64 -13.26 18.19
CA THR A 159 34.12 -14.59 17.74
C THR A 159 35.65 -14.70 17.75
N LEU A 160 36.36 -13.58 17.60
CA LEU A 160 37.83 -13.48 17.62
C LEU A 160 38.39 -13.31 19.03
N VAL A 161 37.54 -13.04 20.03
CA VAL A 161 37.94 -12.89 21.43
C VAL A 161 37.89 -14.26 22.14
N GLU A 162 38.77 -14.46 23.11
CA GLU A 162 38.74 -15.60 24.03
C GLU A 162 37.53 -15.49 24.97
N VAL A 163 36.41 -16.07 24.53
CA VAL A 163 35.15 -16.15 25.27
C VAL A 163 34.57 -17.54 25.08
N SER A 164 33.75 -18.02 26.03
CA SER A 164 33.13 -19.33 25.91
C SER A 164 32.24 -19.46 24.66
N GLY A 165 32.07 -20.68 24.15
CA GLY A 165 31.23 -20.93 22.98
C GLY A 165 29.78 -20.46 23.16
N TRP A 166 29.23 -20.61 24.36
CA TRP A 166 27.87 -20.12 24.69
C TRP A 166 27.81 -18.58 24.78
N GLY A 167 28.89 -17.91 25.19
CA GLY A 167 28.98 -16.45 25.15
C GLY A 167 28.94 -15.94 23.70
N LYS A 168 29.71 -16.58 22.81
CA LYS A 168 29.67 -16.30 21.36
C LYS A 168 28.27 -16.53 20.79
N LEU A 169 27.62 -17.64 21.15
CA LEU A 169 26.25 -17.93 20.75
C LEU A 169 25.26 -16.85 21.23
N ALA A 170 25.44 -16.31 22.44
CA ALA A 170 24.62 -15.21 22.95
C ALA A 170 24.77 -13.92 22.13
N ALA A 171 25.98 -13.61 21.66
CA ALA A 171 26.22 -12.47 20.76
C ALA A 171 25.50 -12.65 19.40
N TRP A 172 25.55 -13.86 18.83
CA TRP A 172 24.80 -14.19 17.61
C TRP A 172 23.29 -14.18 17.84
N ALA A 173 22.81 -14.64 18.99
CA ALA A 173 21.40 -14.57 19.37
C ALA A 173 20.91 -13.12 19.54
N LEU A 174 21.76 -12.22 20.07
CA LEU A 174 21.48 -10.78 20.14
C LEU A 174 21.32 -10.18 18.73
N LEU A 175 22.19 -10.53 17.79
CA LEU A 175 22.04 -10.16 16.39
C LEU A 175 20.72 -10.72 15.81
N GLY A 176 20.41 -12.00 16.04
CA GLY A 176 19.15 -12.61 15.59
C GLY A 176 17.91 -11.89 16.12
N ALA A 177 17.91 -11.53 17.41
CA ALA A 177 16.83 -10.74 18.03
C ALA A 177 16.71 -9.34 17.40
N ALA A 178 17.85 -8.69 17.09
CA ALA A 178 17.86 -7.41 16.40
C ALA A 178 17.31 -7.54 14.96
N LEU A 179 17.83 -8.48 14.16
CA LEU A 179 17.34 -8.71 12.79
C LEU A 179 15.84 -9.00 12.74
N TRP A 180 15.35 -9.84 13.66
CA TRP A 180 13.92 -10.12 13.79
C TRP A 180 13.11 -8.86 14.10
N ARG A 181 13.63 -8.01 14.98
CA ARG A 181 12.98 -6.75 15.34
C ARG A 181 12.92 -5.77 14.17
N TYR A 182 13.98 -5.71 13.36
CA TYR A 182 14.13 -4.79 12.23
C TYR A 182 13.64 -5.36 10.90
N LYS A 183 13.00 -6.54 10.85
CA LYS A 183 12.54 -7.19 9.60
C LYS A 183 11.69 -6.29 8.70
N GLU A 184 10.83 -5.45 9.28
CA GLU A 184 10.02 -4.48 8.53
C GLU A 184 10.86 -3.34 7.94
N ASN A 185 11.88 -2.89 8.66
CA ASN A 185 12.84 -1.89 8.17
C ASN A 185 13.70 -2.46 7.05
N ILE A 186 14.21 -3.69 7.19
CA ILE A 186 14.94 -4.39 6.13
C ILE A 186 14.07 -4.44 4.88
N GLY A 187 12.80 -4.82 5.03
CA GLY A 187 11.84 -4.83 3.93
C GLY A 187 11.72 -3.48 3.23
N ARG A 188 11.63 -2.37 3.98
CA ARG A 188 11.53 -1.01 3.40
C ARG A 188 12.85 -0.54 2.80
N ILE A 189 14.00 -0.94 3.35
CA ILE A 189 15.34 -0.65 2.80
C ILE A 189 15.48 -1.31 1.44
N LEU A 190 15.11 -2.59 1.31
CA LEU A 190 15.16 -3.34 0.05
C LEU A 190 14.28 -2.71 -1.04
N GLU A 191 13.18 -2.08 -0.65
CA GLU A 191 12.26 -1.39 -1.55
C GLU A 191 12.62 0.08 -1.78
N GLY A 192 13.66 0.60 -1.12
CA GLY A 192 14.04 2.02 -1.20
C GLY A 192 13.05 2.98 -0.52
N THR A 193 12.17 2.49 0.35
CA THR A 193 11.09 3.27 0.98
C THR A 193 11.33 3.60 2.47
N GLU A 194 12.45 3.16 3.05
CA GLU A 194 12.86 3.54 4.42
C GLU A 194 13.34 5.00 4.44
N PRO A 195 12.80 5.87 5.33
CA PRO A 195 13.22 7.25 5.42
C PRO A 195 14.69 7.37 5.85
N ARG A 196 15.40 8.32 5.25
CA ARG A 196 16.78 8.66 5.62
C ARG A 196 16.82 9.87 6.53
N LEU A 197 17.84 9.92 7.39
CA LEU A 197 18.10 11.06 8.26
C LEU A 197 18.20 12.35 7.44
N GLY A 198 17.32 13.29 7.74
CA GLY A 198 17.20 14.60 7.09
C GLY A 198 16.15 14.69 5.97
N GLN A 199 15.49 13.59 5.59
CA GLN A 199 14.40 13.61 4.60
C GLN A 199 13.02 13.82 5.24
N PRO A 200 12.10 14.62 4.67
CA PRO A 200 10.77 14.83 5.24
C PRO A 200 10.04 13.50 5.45
N LEU A 201 9.47 13.33 6.65
CA LEU A 201 8.75 12.10 6.99
C LEU A 201 7.47 12.02 6.13
N PRO A 202 7.06 10.80 5.73
CA PRO A 202 5.79 10.57 5.04
C PRO A 202 4.61 10.75 6.01
N LEU A 203 4.45 11.92 6.63
CA LEU A 203 3.34 12.20 7.55
C LEU A 203 2.47 13.35 7.03
N PRO A 204 1.17 13.37 7.36
CA PRO A 204 0.28 14.47 7.01
C PRO A 204 0.76 15.79 7.60
N SER A 205 0.71 16.84 6.80
CA SER A 205 0.88 18.24 7.22
C SER A 205 -0.06 19.13 6.40
N GLU A 206 -0.03 20.46 6.58
CA GLU A 206 -0.85 21.37 5.76
C GLU A 206 -0.57 21.23 4.26
N ASN A 207 0.70 21.02 3.89
CA ASN A 207 1.15 20.93 2.49
C ASN A 207 1.42 19.50 2.02
N GLN A 208 1.23 18.50 2.89
CA GLN A 208 1.52 17.11 2.59
C GLN A 208 0.34 16.21 2.94
N VAL A 209 -0.21 15.56 1.93
CA VAL A 209 -1.27 14.56 2.06
C VAL A 209 -0.63 13.18 2.09
N VAL A 210 -1.03 12.33 3.04
CA VAL A 210 -0.54 10.95 3.14
C VAL A 210 -1.72 10.00 3.21
N CYS A 211 -1.82 9.15 2.21
CA CYS A 211 -2.82 8.10 2.11
C CYS A 211 -2.16 6.75 1.82
N ALA A 212 -2.93 5.67 1.90
CA ALA A 212 -2.51 4.36 1.48
C ALA A 212 -3.52 3.76 0.50
N PHE A 213 -3.05 2.85 -0.33
CA PHE A 213 -3.89 2.09 -1.24
C PHE A 213 -3.51 0.61 -1.17
N MET A 214 -4.52 -0.24 -1.03
CA MET A 214 -4.34 -1.68 -0.97
C MET A 214 -4.31 -2.26 -2.38
N ILE A 215 -3.18 -2.87 -2.74
CA ILE A 215 -2.96 -3.53 -4.03
C ILE A 215 -2.85 -5.04 -3.84
N HIS A 216 -2.94 -5.78 -4.93
CA HIS A 216 -2.61 -7.20 -4.98
C HIS A 216 -1.90 -7.51 -6.31
N ALA A 217 -1.18 -8.63 -6.33
CA ALA A 217 -0.67 -9.19 -7.56
C ALA A 217 -1.84 -9.64 -8.45
N LEU A 218 -1.82 -9.35 -9.75
CA LEU A 218 -2.78 -9.89 -10.70
C LEU A 218 -2.35 -11.30 -11.11
N THR A 219 -1.04 -11.50 -11.23
CA THR A 219 -0.40 -12.75 -11.61
C THR A 219 0.81 -13.04 -10.71
N LEU A 220 1.33 -14.27 -10.79
CA LEU A 220 2.56 -14.64 -10.08
C LEU A 220 3.76 -13.76 -10.43
N GLU A 221 3.85 -13.28 -11.67
CA GLU A 221 4.93 -12.40 -12.12
C GLU A 221 4.97 -11.08 -11.33
N ASP A 222 3.81 -10.61 -10.87
CA ASP A 222 3.74 -9.36 -10.09
C ASP A 222 4.41 -9.47 -8.73
N PHE A 223 4.49 -10.66 -8.14
CA PHE A 223 5.23 -10.85 -6.89
C PHE A 223 6.71 -10.51 -7.06
N TRP A 224 7.29 -10.81 -8.21
CA TRP A 224 8.72 -10.66 -8.48
C TRP A 224 9.14 -9.20 -8.70
N GLN A 225 8.18 -8.30 -8.93
CA GLN A 225 8.42 -6.87 -8.99
C GLN A 225 9.04 -6.37 -7.67
N SER A 226 8.53 -6.85 -6.53
CA SER A 226 9.09 -6.50 -5.21
C SER A 226 10.44 -7.17 -4.99
N PRO A 227 11.50 -6.41 -4.64
CA PRO A 227 12.79 -6.96 -4.25
C PRO A 227 12.73 -7.99 -3.12
N ARG A 228 11.68 -7.94 -2.28
CA ARG A 228 11.47 -8.89 -1.17
C ARG A 228 11.18 -10.32 -1.63
N PHE A 229 10.57 -10.48 -2.80
CA PHE A 229 10.14 -11.79 -3.31
C PHE A 229 10.90 -12.21 -4.56
N ARG A 230 11.64 -11.30 -5.21
CA ARG A 230 12.39 -11.57 -6.44
C ARG A 230 13.37 -12.75 -6.35
N TRP A 231 13.91 -13.02 -5.16
CA TRP A 231 14.80 -14.17 -4.94
C TRP A 231 14.10 -15.53 -5.16
N ALA A 232 12.77 -15.59 -5.04
CA ALA A 232 12.00 -16.80 -5.24
C ALA A 232 11.72 -17.09 -6.73
N LYS A 233 11.85 -16.10 -7.61
CA LYS A 233 11.58 -16.25 -9.05
C LYS A 233 12.42 -17.36 -9.69
N PRO A 234 13.76 -17.45 -9.50
CA PRO A 234 14.54 -18.54 -10.08
C PRO A 234 14.15 -19.93 -9.57
N LEU A 235 13.56 -20.03 -8.37
CA LEU A 235 13.08 -21.29 -7.81
C LEU A 235 11.71 -21.67 -8.39
N ALA A 236 10.85 -20.67 -8.61
CA ALA A 236 9.57 -20.84 -9.31
C ALA A 236 9.79 -21.23 -10.78
N ASP A 237 10.69 -20.54 -11.49
CA ASP A 237 11.05 -20.83 -12.89
C ASP A 237 11.60 -22.26 -13.07
N ARG A 238 12.26 -22.82 -12.04
CA ARG A 238 12.76 -24.20 -12.01
C ARG A 238 11.73 -25.24 -11.55
N GLY A 239 10.50 -24.81 -11.25
CA GLY A 239 9.42 -25.67 -10.76
C GLY A 239 9.58 -26.14 -9.31
N TRP A 240 10.55 -25.62 -8.55
CA TRP A 240 10.75 -25.99 -7.13
C TRP A 240 9.74 -25.31 -6.21
N LEU A 241 9.24 -24.13 -6.62
CA LEU A 241 8.13 -23.45 -5.96
C LEU A 241 6.92 -23.50 -6.89
N THR A 242 6.00 -24.42 -6.64
CA THR A 242 4.74 -24.48 -7.39
C THR A 242 3.86 -23.29 -7.03
N GLN A 243 2.95 -22.92 -7.95
CA GLN A 243 1.98 -21.84 -7.72
C GLN A 243 1.17 -22.07 -6.43
N GLU A 244 0.67 -23.29 -6.24
CA GLU A 244 -0.10 -23.66 -5.04
C GLU A 244 0.72 -23.49 -3.75
N LEU A 245 2.01 -23.85 -3.77
CA LEU A 245 2.89 -23.64 -2.62
C LEU A 245 3.09 -22.15 -2.33
N ILE A 246 3.31 -21.34 -3.38
CA ILE A 246 3.49 -19.88 -3.24
C ILE A 246 2.21 -19.26 -2.69
N GLU A 247 1.05 -19.61 -3.22
CA GLU A 247 -0.27 -19.15 -2.77
C GLU A 247 -0.52 -19.51 -1.30
N ASN A 248 -0.25 -20.76 -0.90
CA ASN A 248 -0.40 -21.23 0.47
C ASN A 248 0.53 -20.50 1.44
N ILE A 249 1.78 -20.26 1.04
CA ILE A 249 2.75 -19.49 1.82
C ILE A 249 2.29 -18.04 1.95
N ALA A 250 1.86 -17.43 0.84
CA ALA A 250 1.36 -16.06 0.77
C ALA A 250 0.21 -15.80 1.75
N GLU A 251 -0.69 -16.77 1.93
CA GLU A 251 -1.82 -16.66 2.87
C GLU A 251 -1.39 -16.47 4.31
N ALA A 252 -0.18 -16.87 4.69
CA ALA A 252 0.36 -16.66 6.04
C ALA A 252 0.84 -15.22 6.26
N PHE A 253 1.22 -14.51 5.19
CA PHE A 253 1.84 -13.18 5.29
C PHE A 253 0.84 -12.09 5.69
N ARG A 254 1.28 -11.25 6.62
CA ARG A 254 0.57 -10.01 6.97
C ARG A 254 0.76 -8.95 5.89
N PRO A 255 -0.20 -8.03 5.73
CA PRO A 255 -0.04 -6.88 4.86
C PRO A 255 1.25 -6.14 5.18
N MET A 256 1.90 -5.65 4.13
CA MET A 256 3.14 -4.91 4.24
C MET A 256 3.14 -3.76 3.23
N LYS A 257 3.82 -2.66 3.57
CA LYS A 257 4.16 -1.65 2.56
C LYS A 257 5.11 -2.31 1.56
N VAL A 258 4.74 -2.29 0.28
CA VAL A 258 5.53 -2.83 -0.83
C VAL A 258 6.02 -1.75 -1.80
N GLY A 259 5.49 -0.54 -1.65
CA GLY A 259 5.85 0.58 -2.48
C GLY A 259 5.19 1.88 -2.05
N GLU A 260 5.37 2.89 -2.89
CA GLU A 260 4.71 4.18 -2.74
C GLU A 260 4.72 4.97 -4.05
N LEU A 261 3.75 5.86 -4.18
CA LEU A 261 3.67 6.86 -5.22
C LEU A 261 4.08 8.22 -4.62
N ARG A 262 4.96 8.93 -5.34
CA ARG A 262 5.51 10.25 -4.98
C ARG A 262 5.45 11.18 -6.18
N GLY A 263 5.67 12.49 -5.97
CA GLY A 263 5.73 13.47 -7.07
C GLY A 263 4.36 13.94 -7.57
N VAL A 264 3.27 13.52 -6.90
CA VAL A 264 1.94 14.07 -7.14
C VAL A 264 1.88 15.45 -6.50
N LYS A 265 1.80 16.49 -7.32
CA LYS A 265 1.71 17.88 -6.85
C LYS A 265 0.44 18.50 -7.40
N THR A 266 -0.52 18.71 -6.52
CA THR A 266 -1.83 19.28 -6.87
C THR A 266 -1.70 20.75 -7.31
N SER A 267 -2.68 21.24 -8.07
CA SER A 267 -2.72 22.61 -8.58
C SER A 267 -2.66 23.67 -7.49
N ASP A 268 -3.12 23.37 -6.28
CA ASP A 268 -3.06 24.27 -5.11
C ASP A 268 -1.75 24.16 -4.32
N GLY A 269 -0.79 23.35 -4.78
CA GLY A 269 0.56 23.26 -4.25
C GLY A 269 0.80 22.15 -3.23
N ARG A 270 -0.23 21.40 -2.81
CA ARG A 270 -0.07 20.26 -1.88
C ARG A 270 0.58 19.06 -2.56
N GLU A 271 1.49 18.39 -1.86
CA GLU A 271 2.12 17.15 -2.30
C GLU A 271 1.38 15.93 -1.75
N ILE A 272 1.04 14.96 -2.60
CA ILE A 272 0.39 13.72 -2.20
C ILE A 272 1.40 12.58 -2.23
N ARG A 273 1.50 11.86 -1.10
CA ARG A 273 2.23 10.59 -0.99
C ARG A 273 1.24 9.47 -0.73
N CYS A 274 1.24 8.46 -1.60
CA CYS A 274 0.36 7.30 -1.46
C CYS A 274 1.19 6.04 -1.19
N HIS A 275 1.02 5.40 -0.03
CA HIS A 275 1.67 4.13 0.28
C HIS A 275 0.95 2.95 -0.36
N LEU A 276 1.69 2.08 -1.03
CA LEU A 276 1.15 0.85 -1.61
C LEU A 276 1.30 -0.27 -0.59
N ILE A 277 0.17 -0.80 -0.12
CA ILE A 277 0.10 -1.90 0.84
C ILE A 277 -0.37 -3.14 0.11
N SER A 278 0.34 -4.25 0.28
CA SER A 278 -0.06 -5.54 -0.27
C SER A 278 -0.16 -6.58 0.84
N ALA A 279 -1.26 -7.33 0.84
CA ALA A 279 -1.29 -8.68 1.37
C ALA A 279 -1.09 -9.58 0.15
N PRO A 280 -0.06 -10.46 0.12
CA PRO A 280 0.39 -11.10 -1.12
C PRO A 280 -0.57 -12.20 -1.62
N MET A 281 -1.87 -11.93 -1.71
CA MET A 281 -2.90 -12.83 -2.17
C MET A 281 -3.22 -12.55 -3.64
N LEU A 282 -3.46 -13.60 -4.43
CA LEU A 282 -3.94 -13.50 -5.80
C LEU A 282 -5.46 -13.28 -5.87
N PRO A 283 -6.02 -12.86 -7.02
CA PRO A 283 -7.44 -12.55 -7.17
C PRO A 283 -8.36 -13.69 -6.71
N GLN A 284 -8.01 -14.94 -7.06
CA GLN A 284 -8.78 -16.14 -6.73
C GLN A 284 -8.78 -16.42 -5.23
N GLN A 285 -7.71 -16.08 -4.52
CA GLN A 285 -7.64 -16.23 -3.06
C GLN A 285 -8.46 -15.15 -2.36
N ILE A 286 -8.46 -13.92 -2.87
CA ILE A 286 -9.25 -12.80 -2.31
C ILE A 286 -10.74 -13.12 -2.40
N THR A 287 -11.20 -13.60 -3.57
CA THR A 287 -12.61 -13.95 -3.79
C THR A 287 -13.00 -15.29 -3.14
N GLY A 288 -12.13 -16.29 -3.21
CA GLY A 288 -12.36 -17.62 -2.67
C GLY A 288 -12.29 -17.70 -1.14
N LYS A 289 -11.63 -16.74 -0.47
CA LYS A 289 -11.43 -16.73 1.00
C LYS A 289 -11.83 -15.38 1.61
N PRO A 290 -13.12 -14.99 1.57
CA PRO A 290 -13.58 -13.64 1.92
C PRO A 290 -13.30 -13.24 3.38
N GLU A 291 -13.37 -14.17 4.33
CA GLU A 291 -13.04 -13.90 5.73
C GLU A 291 -11.53 -13.64 5.95
N LEU A 292 -10.67 -14.41 5.27
CA LEU A 292 -9.23 -14.17 5.28
C LEU A 292 -8.93 -12.82 4.63
N ALA A 293 -9.50 -12.54 3.46
CA ALA A 293 -9.34 -11.26 2.77
C ALA A 293 -9.79 -10.09 3.66
N THR A 294 -10.92 -10.20 4.35
CA THR A 294 -11.42 -9.17 5.28
C THR A 294 -10.45 -8.97 6.45
N ARG A 295 -9.94 -10.06 7.04
CA ARG A 295 -8.92 -9.98 8.09
C ARG A 295 -7.63 -9.31 7.58
N ARG A 296 -7.21 -9.58 6.35
CA ARG A 296 -6.04 -8.95 5.73
C ARG A 296 -6.28 -7.47 5.44
N ALA A 297 -7.46 -7.09 4.96
CA ALA A 297 -7.82 -5.68 4.77
C ALA A 297 -7.84 -4.89 6.09
N ILE A 298 -8.36 -5.47 7.17
CA ILE A 298 -8.30 -4.87 8.52
C ILE A 298 -6.85 -4.69 9.00
N GLN A 299 -6.00 -5.69 8.78
CA GLN A 299 -4.57 -5.58 9.08
C GLN A 299 -3.90 -4.50 8.22
N GLY A 300 -4.31 -4.36 6.96
CA GLY A 300 -3.84 -3.33 6.03
C GLY A 300 -4.24 -1.93 6.48
N ALA A 301 -5.48 -1.74 6.94
CA ALA A 301 -5.96 -0.48 7.52
C ALA A 301 -5.19 -0.10 8.79
N ARG A 302 -4.95 -1.06 9.68
CA ARG A 302 -4.10 -0.84 10.86
C ARG A 302 -2.68 -0.45 10.47
N LEU A 303 -2.10 -1.12 9.46
CA LEU A 303 -0.79 -0.77 8.94
C LEU A 303 -0.79 0.63 8.31
N ALA A 304 -1.77 0.99 7.50
CA ALA A 304 -1.90 2.31 6.89
C ALA A 304 -1.95 3.42 7.96
N ARG A 305 -2.75 3.21 9.00
CA ARG A 305 -2.81 4.11 10.17
C ARG A 305 -1.46 4.17 10.88
N GLU A 306 -0.84 3.02 11.13
CA GLU A 306 0.53 2.96 11.63
C GLU A 306 1.52 3.62 10.67
N LEU A 307 1.26 3.78 9.38
CA LEU A 307 2.12 4.53 8.46
C LEU A 307 1.79 6.03 8.43
N GLY A 308 0.86 6.50 9.27
CA GLY A 308 0.43 7.90 9.34
C GLY A 308 -0.58 8.31 8.27
N CYS A 309 -1.18 7.34 7.56
CA CYS A 309 -2.17 7.64 6.52
C CYS A 309 -3.52 8.03 7.13
N THR A 310 -4.22 8.97 6.50
CA THR A 310 -5.59 9.36 6.88
C THR A 310 -6.66 8.54 6.17
N VAL A 311 -6.36 8.04 4.97
CA VAL A 311 -7.27 7.26 4.12
C VAL A 311 -6.58 5.98 3.65
N LEU A 312 -7.29 4.85 3.65
CA LEU A 312 -6.94 3.64 2.93
C LEU A 312 -7.97 3.36 1.81
N GLY A 313 -7.49 3.31 0.58
CA GLY A 313 -8.27 2.81 -0.56
C GLY A 313 -8.22 1.30 -0.69
N LEU A 314 -9.36 0.68 -0.98
CA LEU A 314 -9.52 -0.74 -1.32
C LEU A 314 -9.87 -0.84 -2.80
N GLY A 315 -8.86 -1.02 -3.65
CA GLY A 315 -9.04 -1.11 -5.10
C GLY A 315 -9.18 -2.53 -5.63
N ALA A 316 -9.57 -2.65 -6.90
CA ALA A 316 -9.67 -3.92 -7.63
C ALA A 316 -10.39 -5.00 -6.81
N PHE A 317 -9.79 -6.17 -6.61
CA PHE A 317 -10.44 -7.25 -5.85
C PHE A 317 -10.61 -6.94 -4.35
N TRP A 318 -9.88 -5.97 -3.78
CA TRP A 318 -10.11 -5.51 -2.40
C TRP A 318 -11.39 -4.69 -2.25
N SER A 319 -11.88 -4.06 -3.32
CA SER A 319 -13.05 -3.16 -3.31
C SER A 319 -14.35 -3.84 -2.88
N VAL A 320 -14.44 -5.17 -3.01
CA VAL A 320 -15.62 -5.97 -2.62
C VAL A 320 -15.47 -6.62 -1.24
N VAL A 321 -14.28 -6.57 -0.65
CA VAL A 321 -13.95 -7.25 0.61
C VAL A 321 -14.67 -6.58 1.79
N GLY A 322 -15.17 -7.40 2.73
CA GLY A 322 -15.77 -6.91 3.96
C GLY A 322 -16.99 -6.03 3.72
N GLU A 323 -17.89 -6.45 2.84
CA GLU A 323 -19.08 -5.68 2.42
C GLU A 323 -18.70 -4.32 1.81
N LYS A 324 -17.82 -4.38 0.80
CA LYS A 324 -17.27 -3.21 0.11
C LYS A 324 -16.65 -2.18 1.08
N GLY A 325 -15.87 -2.68 2.03
CA GLY A 325 -15.10 -1.90 3.01
C GLY A 325 -15.80 -1.62 4.35
N LEU A 326 -17.11 -1.89 4.50
CA LEU A 326 -17.87 -1.59 5.74
C LEU A 326 -17.26 -2.27 6.97
N ARG A 327 -17.00 -3.58 6.89
CA ARG A 327 -16.40 -4.34 8.00
C ARG A 327 -14.99 -3.87 8.33
N VAL A 328 -14.25 -3.39 7.33
CA VAL A 328 -12.90 -2.85 7.52
C VAL A 328 -12.96 -1.52 8.27
N GLN A 329 -13.86 -0.62 7.86
CA GLN A 329 -14.09 0.67 8.51
C GLN A 329 -14.52 0.50 9.97
N GLN A 330 -15.44 -0.43 10.26
CA GLN A 330 -15.91 -0.71 11.62
C GLN A 330 -14.79 -1.24 12.52
N ALA A 331 -13.88 -2.05 11.98
CA ALA A 331 -12.79 -2.65 12.74
C ALA A 331 -11.60 -1.71 13.00
N VAL A 332 -11.50 -0.61 12.26
CA VAL A 332 -10.45 0.42 12.38
C VAL A 332 -11.06 1.81 12.17
N PRO A 333 -11.87 2.31 13.14
CA PRO A 333 -12.58 3.59 13.00
C PRO A 333 -11.67 4.81 12.93
N GLU A 334 -10.37 4.67 13.25
CA GLU A 334 -9.41 5.77 13.30
C GLU A 334 -8.76 6.09 11.94
N ILE A 335 -9.15 5.39 10.86
CA ILE A 335 -8.74 5.67 9.48
C ILE A 335 -9.94 5.58 8.56
N GLU A 336 -9.97 6.40 7.52
CA GLU A 336 -11.05 6.43 6.55
C GLU A 336 -10.85 5.37 5.47
N ILE A 337 -11.89 4.59 5.17
CA ILE A 337 -11.85 3.55 4.14
C ILE A 337 -12.69 4.01 2.94
N THR A 338 -12.13 3.87 1.73
CA THR A 338 -12.91 4.01 0.48
C THR A 338 -12.67 2.84 -0.46
N ASN A 339 -13.71 2.42 -1.18
CA ASN A 339 -13.61 1.43 -2.26
C ASN A 339 -13.43 2.07 -3.66
N GLY A 340 -13.46 3.40 -3.76
CA GLY A 340 -13.20 4.12 -5.01
C GLY A 340 -14.32 4.15 -6.04
N GLY A 341 -15.51 3.67 -5.70
CA GLY A 341 -16.61 3.50 -6.66
C GLY A 341 -17.18 4.79 -7.23
N ALA A 342 -17.15 5.89 -6.47
CA ALA A 342 -17.73 7.17 -6.89
C ALA A 342 -16.93 7.81 -8.02
N TYR A 343 -15.61 7.91 -7.87
CA TYR A 343 -14.77 8.52 -8.89
C TYR A 343 -14.56 7.61 -10.08
N THR A 344 -14.51 6.28 -9.92
CA THR A 344 -14.57 5.36 -11.08
C THR A 344 -15.84 5.56 -11.90
N SER A 345 -16.99 5.77 -11.25
CA SER A 345 -18.22 6.13 -11.97
C SER A 345 -18.15 7.54 -12.57
N GLY A 346 -17.40 8.44 -11.93
CA GLY A 346 -17.15 9.80 -12.38
C GLY A 346 -16.24 9.90 -13.61
N THR A 347 -15.24 9.03 -13.73
CA THR A 347 -14.32 9.01 -14.88
C THR A 347 -15.06 8.67 -16.16
N VAL A 348 -16.02 7.75 -16.11
CA VAL A 348 -16.93 7.48 -17.24
C VAL A 348 -17.65 8.77 -17.68
N LYS A 349 -18.21 9.51 -16.73
CA LYS A 349 -18.91 10.78 -17.00
C LYS A 349 -17.98 11.86 -17.54
N ALA A 350 -16.72 11.87 -17.11
CA ALA A 350 -15.71 12.86 -17.52
C ALA A 350 -15.04 12.52 -18.86
N ALA A 351 -14.80 11.24 -19.17
CA ALA A 351 -14.09 10.79 -20.37
C ALA A 351 -14.98 10.82 -21.62
N ILE A 352 -16.23 10.36 -21.51
CA ILE A 352 -17.14 10.22 -22.66
C ILE A 352 -17.20 11.50 -23.52
N PRO A 353 -17.42 12.71 -22.96
CA PRO A 353 -17.44 13.92 -23.78
C PRO A 353 -16.16 14.16 -24.59
N GLY A 354 -14.98 13.90 -24.01
CA GLY A 354 -13.68 14.05 -24.68
C GLY A 354 -13.48 13.04 -25.81
N ILE A 355 -13.86 11.78 -25.56
CA ILE A 355 -13.85 10.69 -26.55
C ILE A 355 -14.74 11.04 -27.74
N LEU A 356 -15.98 11.47 -27.47
CA LEU A 356 -16.96 11.81 -28.50
C LEU A 356 -16.52 13.03 -29.31
N MET A 357 -16.00 14.07 -28.65
CA MET A 357 -15.47 15.25 -29.32
C MET A 357 -14.29 14.92 -30.23
N HIS A 358 -13.39 14.05 -29.80
CA HIS A 358 -12.28 13.59 -30.65
C HIS A 358 -12.77 12.71 -31.81
N PHE A 359 -13.75 11.85 -31.56
CA PHE A 359 -14.37 11.02 -32.60
C PHE A 359 -14.98 11.88 -33.71
N GLU A 360 -15.66 12.97 -33.36
CA GLU A 360 -16.20 13.94 -34.32
C GLU A 360 -15.12 14.71 -35.08
N ARG A 361 -14.01 15.08 -34.42
CA ARG A 361 -12.87 15.76 -35.06
C ARG A 361 -12.20 14.92 -36.13
N GLU A 362 -12.33 13.60 -36.10
CA GLU A 362 -11.84 12.71 -37.17
C GLU A 362 -12.82 12.57 -38.36
N GLY A 363 -13.87 13.42 -38.39
CA GLY A 363 -14.85 13.45 -39.47
C GLY A 363 -15.95 12.40 -39.36
N LYS A 364 -16.07 11.71 -38.22
CA LYS A 364 -17.12 10.72 -37.97
C LYS A 364 -18.32 11.38 -37.30
N GLN A 365 -19.53 11.17 -37.79
CA GLN A 365 -20.75 11.78 -37.23
C GLN A 365 -21.41 10.84 -36.21
N LEU A 366 -21.58 11.27 -34.97
CA LEU A 366 -22.21 10.47 -33.91
C LEU A 366 -23.64 10.07 -34.28
N GLU A 367 -24.40 10.99 -34.85
CA GLU A 367 -25.79 10.80 -35.29
C GLU A 367 -25.96 9.72 -36.36
N GLN A 368 -24.86 9.29 -37.01
CA GLN A 368 -24.84 8.19 -37.98
C GLN A 368 -24.14 6.94 -37.45
N ALA A 369 -23.41 7.05 -36.34
CA ALA A 369 -22.59 6.00 -35.79
C ALA A 369 -23.42 4.89 -35.13
N THR A 370 -22.85 3.69 -35.12
CA THR A 370 -23.34 2.57 -34.30
C THR A 370 -22.48 2.45 -33.05
N ALA A 371 -23.11 2.48 -31.88
CA ALA A 371 -22.42 2.22 -30.62
C ALA A 371 -22.82 0.87 -30.03
N ALA A 372 -21.87 0.14 -29.46
CA ALA A 372 -22.10 -1.07 -28.69
C ALA A 372 -21.75 -0.88 -27.22
N ILE A 373 -22.60 -1.40 -26.32
CA ILE A 373 -22.39 -1.42 -24.88
C ILE A 373 -22.28 -2.88 -24.43
N VAL A 374 -21.07 -3.30 -24.07
CA VAL A 374 -20.78 -4.66 -23.62
C VAL A 374 -20.84 -4.74 -22.10
N GLY A 375 -21.58 -5.73 -21.59
CA GLY A 375 -21.88 -5.83 -20.16
C GLY A 375 -23.12 -5.03 -19.75
N ALA A 376 -24.02 -4.70 -20.68
CA ALA A 376 -25.17 -3.82 -20.47
C ALA A 376 -26.19 -4.27 -19.39
N ASN A 377 -26.10 -5.50 -18.89
CA ASN A 377 -26.83 -5.93 -17.68
C ASN A 377 -26.28 -5.29 -16.38
N GLY A 378 -25.08 -4.72 -16.41
CA GLY A 378 -24.40 -4.11 -15.27
C GLY A 378 -24.69 -2.61 -15.13
N VAL A 379 -24.54 -2.10 -13.91
CA VAL A 379 -24.88 -0.71 -13.56
C VAL A 379 -24.00 0.32 -14.29
N VAL A 380 -22.69 0.05 -14.39
CA VAL A 380 -21.73 0.95 -15.07
C VAL A 380 -22.03 1.03 -16.56
N ALA A 381 -22.07 -0.13 -17.23
CA ALA A 381 -22.39 -0.23 -18.65
C ALA A 381 -23.76 0.41 -18.98
N PHE A 382 -24.79 0.17 -18.17
CA PHE A 382 -26.08 0.81 -18.37
C PHE A 382 -26.05 2.34 -18.16
N GLY A 383 -25.22 2.82 -17.22
CA GLY A 383 -24.93 4.25 -17.06
C GLY A 383 -24.28 4.87 -18.30
N ILE A 384 -23.39 4.14 -18.97
CA ILE A 384 -22.81 4.54 -20.26
C ILE A 384 -23.89 4.56 -21.34
N ALA A 385 -24.71 3.50 -21.45
CA ALA A 385 -25.80 3.42 -22.42
C ALA A 385 -26.73 4.64 -22.34
N ARG A 386 -27.04 5.13 -21.14
CA ARG A 386 -27.85 6.34 -20.93
C ARG A 386 -27.23 7.63 -21.47
N GLN A 387 -25.90 7.71 -21.53
CA GLN A 387 -25.17 8.87 -22.06
C GLN A 387 -25.01 8.79 -23.58
N ILE A 388 -24.79 7.59 -24.11
CA ILE A 388 -24.50 7.36 -25.53
C ILE A 388 -25.76 7.26 -26.38
N ALA A 389 -26.83 6.60 -25.88
CA ALA A 389 -28.07 6.38 -26.62
C ALA A 389 -28.67 7.63 -27.29
N PRO A 390 -28.75 8.82 -26.65
CA PRO A 390 -29.33 9.99 -27.31
C PRO A 390 -28.48 10.57 -28.44
N LEU A 391 -27.24 10.10 -28.63
CA LEU A 391 -26.26 10.69 -29.55
C LEU A 391 -26.02 9.86 -30.81
N VAL A 392 -26.47 8.61 -30.83
CA VAL A 392 -26.11 7.64 -31.87
C VAL A 392 -27.31 7.18 -32.67
N LYS A 393 -27.09 6.74 -33.92
CA LYS A 393 -28.15 6.18 -34.77
C LYS A 393 -28.65 4.84 -34.26
N LYS A 394 -27.69 3.97 -33.91
CA LYS A 394 -27.92 2.56 -33.54
C LYS A 394 -27.16 2.23 -32.28
N LEU A 395 -27.83 1.54 -31.36
CA LEU A 395 -27.31 1.11 -30.07
C LEU A 395 -27.43 -0.40 -29.94
N ILE A 396 -26.29 -1.08 -29.79
CA ILE A 396 -26.22 -2.53 -29.56
C ILE A 396 -25.95 -2.74 -28.06
N LEU A 397 -26.87 -3.40 -27.35
CA LEU A 397 -26.68 -3.76 -25.95
C LEU A 397 -26.36 -5.25 -25.86
N VAL A 398 -25.15 -5.56 -25.40
CA VAL A 398 -24.65 -6.93 -25.23
C VAL A 398 -24.61 -7.29 -23.75
N GLY A 399 -25.17 -8.44 -23.39
CA GLY A 399 -25.21 -8.93 -22.02
C GLY A 399 -25.35 -10.45 -21.93
N ARG A 400 -25.44 -10.98 -20.71
CA ARG A 400 -25.61 -12.43 -20.46
C ARG A 400 -27.05 -12.85 -20.22
N ASN A 401 -27.93 -11.89 -19.90
CA ASN A 401 -29.32 -12.15 -19.58
C ASN A 401 -30.21 -11.24 -20.43
N LEU A 402 -30.88 -11.81 -21.42
CA LEU A 402 -31.69 -11.09 -22.39
C LEU A 402 -32.90 -10.39 -21.72
N GLU A 403 -33.59 -11.05 -20.80
CA GLU A 403 -34.74 -10.47 -20.08
C GLU A 403 -34.36 -9.20 -19.30
N ARG A 404 -33.17 -9.18 -18.68
CA ARG A 404 -32.63 -7.99 -18.02
C ARG A 404 -32.24 -6.90 -19.02
N LEU A 405 -31.76 -7.26 -20.21
CA LEU A 405 -31.47 -6.28 -21.28
C LEU A 405 -32.75 -5.64 -21.77
N GLU A 406 -33.82 -6.42 -22.00
CA GLU A 406 -35.12 -5.91 -22.42
C GLU A 406 -35.68 -4.89 -21.42
N LYS A 407 -35.64 -5.20 -20.13
CA LYS A 407 -36.05 -4.26 -19.05
C LYS A 407 -35.21 -2.98 -19.06
N SER A 408 -33.90 -3.11 -19.27
CA SER A 408 -32.96 -1.99 -19.31
C SER A 408 -33.22 -1.10 -20.54
N ALA A 409 -33.41 -1.70 -21.71
CA ALA A 409 -33.72 -1.02 -22.96
C ALA A 409 -35.09 -0.30 -22.90
N ALA A 410 -36.12 -0.94 -22.34
CA ALA A 410 -37.42 -0.32 -22.12
C ALA A 410 -37.30 0.92 -21.21
N THR A 411 -36.55 0.80 -20.11
CA THR A 411 -36.27 1.90 -19.19
C THR A 411 -35.50 3.04 -19.88
N LEU A 412 -34.53 2.71 -20.72
CA LEU A 412 -33.75 3.68 -21.48
C LEU A 412 -34.63 4.45 -22.47
N LYS A 413 -35.42 3.72 -23.28
CA LYS A 413 -36.36 4.27 -24.26
C LYS A 413 -37.37 5.21 -23.61
N GLN A 414 -38.05 4.76 -22.55
CA GLN A 414 -39.03 5.57 -21.83
C GLN A 414 -38.42 6.88 -21.28
N ASN A 415 -37.18 6.82 -20.79
CA ASN A 415 -36.48 8.01 -20.29
C ASN A 415 -36.11 9.00 -21.40
N LEU A 416 -35.74 8.51 -22.59
CA LEU A 416 -35.42 9.34 -23.76
C LEU A 416 -36.67 10.01 -24.32
N GLU A 417 -37.75 9.24 -24.49
CA GLU A 417 -39.06 9.74 -24.95
C GLU A 417 -39.60 10.82 -24.01
N ARG A 418 -39.55 10.60 -22.68
CA ARG A 418 -39.98 11.59 -21.68
C ARG A 418 -39.20 12.91 -21.76
N LYS A 419 -37.93 12.86 -22.16
CA LYS A 419 -37.08 14.05 -22.33
C LYS A 419 -37.20 14.69 -23.71
N GLY A 420 -37.99 14.12 -24.62
CA GLY A 420 -38.09 14.57 -26.01
C GLY A 420 -36.80 14.37 -26.82
N GLY A 421 -35.94 13.44 -26.40
CA GLY A 421 -34.65 13.18 -27.05
C GLY A 421 -34.74 12.19 -28.21
N HIS A 422 -33.65 12.08 -28.98
CA HIS A 422 -33.48 11.04 -29.99
C HIS A 422 -33.52 9.64 -29.35
N VAL A 423 -34.20 8.70 -30.01
CA VAL A 423 -34.26 7.29 -29.61
C VAL A 423 -33.57 6.45 -30.70
N PRO A 424 -32.46 5.78 -30.39
CA PRO A 424 -31.70 5.01 -31.38
C PRO A 424 -32.42 3.71 -31.75
N GLU A 425 -32.11 3.18 -32.95
CA GLU A 425 -32.39 1.78 -33.27
C GLU A 425 -31.65 0.89 -32.25
N THR A 426 -32.38 0.10 -31.47
CA THR A 426 -31.79 -0.69 -30.37
C THR A 426 -31.77 -2.18 -30.71
N VAL A 427 -30.59 -2.79 -30.67
CA VAL A 427 -30.39 -4.24 -30.83
C VAL A 427 -30.01 -4.84 -29.47
N LEU A 428 -30.74 -5.86 -29.03
CA LEU A 428 -30.47 -6.59 -27.80
C LEU A 428 -29.93 -7.97 -28.16
N THR A 429 -28.78 -8.35 -27.60
CA THR A 429 -28.16 -9.64 -27.92
C THR A 429 -27.32 -10.19 -26.78
N THR A 430 -27.14 -11.50 -26.78
CA THR A 430 -26.16 -12.20 -25.94
C THR A 430 -24.90 -12.59 -26.72
N ASP A 431 -24.89 -12.41 -28.03
CA ASP A 431 -23.75 -12.68 -28.90
C ASP A 431 -22.85 -11.44 -29.02
N ILE A 432 -21.60 -11.58 -28.57
CA ILE A 432 -20.59 -10.53 -28.63
C ILE A 432 -20.20 -10.17 -30.07
N SER A 433 -20.38 -11.07 -31.04
CA SER A 433 -20.04 -10.85 -32.44
C SER A 433 -20.83 -9.70 -33.07
N ALA A 434 -22.00 -9.36 -32.51
CA ALA A 434 -22.81 -8.25 -32.96
C ALA A 434 -22.10 -6.89 -32.88
N ILE A 435 -21.07 -6.75 -32.05
CA ILE A 435 -20.32 -5.49 -31.95
C ILE A 435 -19.44 -5.22 -33.19
N GLN A 436 -19.33 -6.17 -34.12
CA GLN A 436 -18.56 -6.01 -35.37
C GLN A 436 -19.08 -4.84 -36.23
N GLU A 437 -20.34 -4.45 -36.08
CA GLU A 437 -20.91 -3.29 -36.77
C GLU A 437 -20.57 -1.95 -36.09
N ALA A 438 -20.12 -1.95 -34.84
CA ALA A 438 -20.01 -0.76 -34.01
C ALA A 438 -18.77 0.10 -34.36
N ASP A 439 -18.98 1.41 -34.49
CA ASP A 439 -17.91 2.40 -34.60
C ASP A 439 -17.32 2.75 -33.24
N LEU A 440 -18.17 2.71 -32.20
CA LEU A 440 -17.83 2.99 -30.81
C LEU A 440 -18.25 1.79 -29.95
N VAL A 441 -17.34 1.24 -29.17
CA VAL A 441 -17.61 0.17 -28.23
C VAL A 441 -17.29 0.67 -26.83
N PHE A 442 -18.21 0.52 -25.90
CA PHE A 442 -17.98 0.77 -24.49
C PHE A 442 -18.18 -0.55 -23.75
N THR A 443 -17.19 -0.99 -22.99
CA THR A 443 -17.25 -2.27 -22.27
C THR A 443 -16.99 -2.07 -20.79
N ALA A 444 -17.81 -2.74 -19.98
CA ALA A 444 -17.64 -2.82 -18.53
C ALA A 444 -18.24 -4.16 -18.04
N THR A 445 -17.45 -5.23 -18.10
CA THR A 445 -17.87 -6.55 -17.63
C THR A 445 -17.29 -6.93 -16.27
N SER A 446 -17.77 -8.04 -15.74
CA SER A 446 -17.24 -8.67 -14.53
C SER A 446 -16.56 -10.01 -14.85
N ASP A 447 -16.23 -10.24 -16.12
CA ASP A 447 -15.58 -11.48 -16.54
C ASP A 447 -14.11 -11.46 -16.11
N PRO A 448 -13.57 -12.55 -15.56
CA PRO A 448 -12.14 -12.61 -15.22
C PRO A 448 -11.23 -12.71 -16.47
N LYS A 449 -11.79 -12.90 -17.67
CA LYS A 449 -11.06 -13.00 -18.93
C LYS A 449 -11.56 -11.96 -19.93
N ALA A 450 -10.70 -11.63 -20.89
CA ALA A 450 -11.11 -10.83 -22.03
C ALA A 450 -12.26 -11.51 -22.80
N VAL A 451 -13.22 -10.69 -23.23
CA VAL A 451 -14.42 -11.10 -23.96
C VAL A 451 -14.47 -10.51 -25.37
N ILE A 452 -13.72 -9.43 -25.63
CA ILE A 452 -13.59 -8.79 -26.94
C ILE A 452 -12.24 -9.18 -27.56
N PHE A 453 -12.30 -9.84 -28.72
CA PHE A 453 -11.13 -10.28 -29.49
C PHE A 453 -11.12 -9.63 -30.88
N ALA A 454 -9.99 -9.70 -31.59
CA ALA A 454 -9.82 -9.07 -32.91
C ALA A 454 -10.97 -9.33 -33.89
N GLN A 455 -11.50 -10.56 -33.91
CA GLN A 455 -12.60 -10.96 -34.81
C GLN A 455 -13.94 -10.25 -34.55
N HIS A 456 -14.13 -9.70 -33.34
CA HIS A 456 -15.36 -8.99 -32.96
C HIS A 456 -15.34 -7.51 -33.36
N VAL A 457 -14.21 -6.98 -33.81
CA VAL A 457 -13.99 -5.53 -33.96
C VAL A 457 -13.73 -5.18 -35.42
N LYS A 458 -14.42 -4.16 -35.93
CA LYS A 458 -14.14 -3.63 -37.28
C LYS A 458 -12.95 -2.66 -37.31
N PRO A 459 -12.26 -2.53 -38.45
CA PRO A 459 -11.23 -1.51 -38.63
C PRO A 459 -11.73 -0.10 -38.31
N GLY A 460 -10.88 0.70 -37.66
CA GLY A 460 -11.20 2.08 -37.30
C GLY A 460 -12.12 2.26 -36.09
N ALA A 461 -12.55 1.17 -35.43
CA ALA A 461 -13.42 1.23 -34.25
C ALA A 461 -12.68 1.80 -33.03
N TRP A 462 -13.42 2.53 -32.19
CA TRP A 462 -12.93 3.07 -30.93
C TRP A 462 -13.55 2.28 -29.78
N ILE A 463 -12.72 1.82 -28.86
CA ILE A 463 -13.13 0.95 -27.76
C ILE A 463 -12.72 1.59 -26.45
N TYR A 464 -13.69 1.88 -25.60
CA TYR A 464 -13.49 2.35 -24.23
C TYR A 464 -13.67 1.18 -23.26
N ASP A 465 -12.58 0.73 -22.66
CA ASP A 465 -12.51 -0.49 -21.82
C ASP A 465 -12.41 -0.18 -20.33
N GLU A 466 -13.54 -0.22 -19.62
CA GLU A 466 -13.62 -0.05 -18.16
C GLU A 466 -13.36 -1.36 -17.38
N GLY A 467 -13.06 -2.46 -18.07
CA GLY A 467 -12.79 -3.75 -17.46
C GLY A 467 -11.51 -3.72 -16.61
N VAL A 468 -11.59 -4.24 -15.38
CA VAL A 468 -10.41 -4.51 -14.55
C VAL A 468 -10.54 -5.91 -13.92
N PRO A 469 -9.92 -6.97 -14.49
CA PRO A 469 -9.00 -6.97 -15.66
C PRO A 469 -9.63 -6.51 -16.99
N PRO A 470 -8.83 -6.11 -18.00
CA PRO A 470 -9.34 -5.61 -19.28
C PRO A 470 -10.31 -6.57 -19.96
N ASP A 471 -11.42 -6.04 -20.48
CA ASP A 471 -12.40 -6.82 -21.27
C ASP A 471 -11.88 -7.08 -22.70
N VAL A 472 -10.92 -6.27 -23.15
CA VAL A 472 -10.35 -6.30 -24.49
C VAL A 472 -9.03 -7.07 -24.51
N ASP A 473 -8.97 -8.09 -25.35
CA ASP A 473 -7.76 -8.88 -25.59
C ASP A 473 -6.73 -8.11 -26.42
N ASP A 474 -5.44 -8.35 -26.19
CA ASP A 474 -4.34 -7.69 -26.90
C ASP A 474 -4.40 -7.91 -28.43
N SER A 475 -5.03 -8.99 -28.92
CA SER A 475 -5.24 -9.22 -30.35
C SER A 475 -5.98 -8.07 -31.03
N VAL A 476 -6.86 -7.35 -30.33
CA VAL A 476 -7.62 -6.22 -30.88
C VAL A 476 -6.71 -5.07 -31.33
N LYS A 477 -5.53 -4.89 -30.72
CA LYS A 477 -4.55 -3.87 -31.13
C LYS A 477 -3.98 -4.12 -32.52
N SER A 478 -4.11 -5.33 -33.06
CA SER A 478 -3.68 -5.67 -34.42
C SER A 478 -4.70 -5.27 -35.51
N VAL A 479 -5.93 -4.91 -35.13
CA VAL A 479 -6.97 -4.53 -36.07
C VAL A 479 -6.68 -3.11 -36.62
N PRO A 480 -6.63 -2.90 -37.95
CA PRO A 480 -6.22 -1.63 -38.54
C PRO A 480 -7.05 -0.43 -38.07
N GLY A 481 -6.38 0.62 -37.61
CA GLY A 481 -7.01 1.88 -37.21
C GLY A 481 -7.84 1.82 -35.92
N VAL A 482 -7.88 0.69 -35.22
CA VAL A 482 -8.59 0.57 -33.93
C VAL A 482 -7.88 1.37 -32.84
N ARG A 483 -8.67 1.99 -31.96
CA ARG A 483 -8.17 2.66 -30.75
C ARG A 483 -8.78 2.03 -29.52
N VAL A 484 -7.93 1.54 -28.63
CA VAL A 484 -8.36 1.04 -27.32
C VAL A 484 -7.98 2.09 -26.27
N ILE A 485 -9.00 2.67 -25.66
CA ILE A 485 -8.93 3.72 -24.66
C ILE A 485 -9.23 3.07 -23.30
N PRO A 486 -8.29 3.09 -22.35
CA PRO A 486 -8.50 2.43 -21.07
C PRO A 486 -9.43 3.29 -20.19
N GLY A 487 -10.53 2.69 -19.76
CA GLY A 487 -11.49 3.28 -18.84
C GLY A 487 -11.00 3.25 -17.39
N GLY A 488 -11.52 4.16 -16.58
CA GLY A 488 -11.14 4.26 -15.17
C GLY A 488 -9.67 4.57 -14.94
N VAL A 489 -8.96 5.14 -15.92
CA VAL A 489 -7.54 5.52 -15.80
C VAL A 489 -7.40 7.02 -15.63
N VAL A 490 -6.60 7.42 -14.64
CA VAL A 490 -6.41 8.81 -14.27
C VAL A 490 -4.91 9.11 -14.20
N ARG A 491 -4.50 10.25 -14.75
CA ARG A 491 -3.17 10.85 -14.55
C ARG A 491 -3.22 11.85 -13.40
N PRO A 492 -2.58 11.56 -12.26
CA PRO A 492 -2.39 12.54 -11.20
C PRO A 492 -1.54 13.73 -11.67
N PRO A 493 -1.73 14.92 -11.09
CA PRO A 493 -0.94 16.10 -11.43
C PRO A 493 0.51 15.98 -10.97
N GLY A 494 1.42 16.69 -11.65
CA GLY A 494 2.86 16.66 -11.36
C GLY A 494 3.57 15.51 -12.08
N ASN A 495 4.74 15.11 -11.56
CA ASN A 495 5.57 14.06 -12.12
C ASN A 495 5.50 12.83 -11.22
N MET A 496 4.34 12.17 -11.20
CA MET A 496 4.14 11.01 -10.35
C MET A 496 5.10 9.89 -10.73
N THR A 497 5.84 9.39 -9.75
CA THR A 497 6.69 8.20 -9.86
C THR A 497 6.25 7.14 -8.85
N GLY A 498 6.39 5.87 -9.23
CA GLY A 498 6.17 4.73 -8.37
C GLY A 498 7.28 3.69 -8.53
N ASN A 499 7.44 2.81 -7.54
CA ASN A 499 8.43 1.74 -7.57
C ASN A 499 7.86 0.38 -8.04
N LEU A 500 6.58 0.34 -8.44
CA LEU A 500 5.88 -0.83 -8.93
C LEU A 500 5.09 -0.47 -10.19
N ASN A 501 5.01 -1.40 -11.13
CA ASN A 501 4.10 -1.27 -12.27
C ASN A 501 2.70 -1.69 -11.83
N LEU A 502 1.78 -0.72 -11.80
CA LEU A 502 0.37 -0.95 -11.45
C LEU A 502 -0.48 -1.42 -12.65
N HIS A 503 0.11 -1.54 -13.85
CA HIS A 503 -0.55 -1.94 -15.10
C HIS A 503 -1.53 -0.91 -15.67
N PHE A 504 -1.35 0.38 -15.37
CA PHE A 504 -2.18 1.49 -15.90
C PHE A 504 -1.42 2.45 -16.83
N GLY A 505 -0.16 2.16 -17.14
CA GLY A 505 0.73 3.03 -17.91
C GLY A 505 1.54 3.98 -17.03
N GLU A 506 2.63 4.51 -17.60
CA GLU A 506 3.54 5.40 -16.88
C GLU A 506 2.84 6.72 -16.48
N GLY A 507 3.00 7.11 -15.22
CA GLY A 507 2.36 8.32 -14.67
C GLY A 507 0.84 8.23 -14.48
N ALA A 508 0.24 7.06 -14.66
CA ALA A 508 -1.20 6.84 -14.52
C ALA A 508 -1.54 5.85 -13.39
N VAL A 509 -2.74 5.98 -12.85
CA VAL A 509 -3.29 5.19 -11.75
C VAL A 509 -4.77 4.88 -12.02
N PRO A 510 -5.35 3.84 -11.38
CA PRO A 510 -6.78 3.62 -11.50
C PRO A 510 -7.58 4.70 -10.76
N ALA A 511 -8.79 4.96 -11.22
CA ALA A 511 -9.71 5.96 -10.68
C ALA A 511 -9.98 5.74 -9.19
N CYS A 512 -10.09 4.50 -8.73
CA CYS A 512 -10.26 4.19 -7.30
C CYS A 512 -9.05 4.62 -6.44
N LEU A 513 -7.83 4.58 -6.98
CA LEU A 513 -6.64 5.09 -6.31
C LEU A 513 -6.62 6.62 -6.35
N ALA A 514 -6.98 7.23 -7.47
CA ALA A 514 -7.14 8.69 -7.54
C ALA A 514 -8.21 9.20 -6.56
N GLU A 515 -9.34 8.49 -6.39
CA GLU A 515 -10.35 8.82 -5.37
C GLU A 515 -9.73 8.85 -3.97
N THR A 516 -8.88 7.86 -3.67
CA THR A 516 -8.20 7.77 -2.38
C THR A 516 -7.31 8.99 -2.13
N MET A 517 -6.60 9.45 -3.16
CA MET A 517 -5.77 10.66 -3.09
C MET A 517 -6.61 11.92 -2.91
N ILE A 518 -7.68 12.08 -3.71
CA ILE A 518 -8.58 13.24 -3.67
C ILE A 518 -9.30 13.31 -2.32
N LEU A 519 -9.82 12.18 -1.82
CA LEU A 519 -10.49 12.10 -0.53
C LEU A 519 -9.56 12.50 0.62
N ALA A 520 -8.31 12.04 0.58
CA ALA A 520 -7.30 12.39 1.58
C ALA A 520 -6.88 13.86 1.51
N ALA A 521 -6.80 14.43 0.30
CA ALA A 521 -6.47 15.82 0.10
C ALA A 521 -7.59 16.73 0.58
N GLU A 522 -8.83 16.48 0.17
CA GLU A 522 -9.99 17.31 0.49
C GLU A 522 -10.47 17.13 1.94
N LYS A 523 -10.07 16.04 2.61
CA LYS A 523 -10.57 15.67 3.95
C LYS A 523 -12.10 15.56 4.00
N ALA A 524 -12.74 15.32 2.86
CA ALA A 524 -14.19 15.20 2.69
C ALA A 524 -14.66 13.77 3.02
N TYR A 525 -14.36 13.31 4.23
CA TYR A 525 -14.52 11.90 4.62
C TYR A 525 -15.98 11.42 4.64
N ASP A 526 -16.94 12.34 4.72
CA ASP A 526 -18.38 12.09 4.53
C ASP A 526 -18.72 11.64 3.09
N ARG A 527 -17.84 11.92 2.12
CA ARG A 527 -18.00 11.59 0.69
C ARG A 527 -17.37 10.26 0.29
N LYS A 528 -16.75 9.54 1.22
CA LYS A 528 -16.09 8.25 0.95
C LYS A 528 -17.03 7.23 0.30
N SER A 529 -16.51 6.43 -0.62
CA SER A 529 -17.25 5.32 -1.23
C SER A 529 -17.18 4.10 -0.32
N LEU A 530 -18.31 3.74 0.30
CA LEU A 530 -18.38 2.64 1.25
C LEU A 530 -19.69 1.88 1.07
N GLY A 531 -19.64 0.55 1.09
CA GLY A 531 -20.83 -0.27 0.89
C GLY A 531 -21.32 -0.28 -0.57
N GLY A 532 -22.58 -0.70 -0.75
CA GLY A 532 -23.17 -0.98 -2.06
C GLY A 532 -23.63 0.22 -2.87
N GLU A 533 -23.88 1.36 -2.20
CA GLU A 533 -24.52 2.52 -2.79
C GLU A 533 -23.50 3.61 -3.14
N THR A 534 -23.73 4.27 -4.28
CA THR A 534 -22.91 5.41 -4.72
C THR A 534 -23.84 6.55 -5.06
N LYS A 535 -23.76 7.62 -4.27
CA LYS A 535 -24.62 8.79 -4.46
C LYS A 535 -24.14 9.64 -5.63
N SER A 536 -25.07 10.12 -6.46
CA SER A 536 -24.74 10.98 -7.61
C SER A 536 -24.04 12.28 -7.20
N GLU A 537 -24.36 12.82 -6.02
CA GLU A 537 -23.65 13.98 -5.45
C GLU A 537 -22.16 13.70 -5.19
N ASN A 538 -21.81 12.49 -4.74
CA ASN A 538 -20.41 12.12 -4.48
C ASN A 538 -19.65 11.92 -5.80
N ILE A 539 -20.31 11.34 -6.82
CA ILE A 539 -19.74 11.23 -8.17
C ILE A 539 -19.39 12.62 -8.70
N GLN A 540 -20.33 13.57 -8.61
CA GLN A 540 -20.12 14.95 -9.06
C GLN A 540 -18.99 15.63 -8.29
N PHE A 541 -18.99 15.49 -6.95
CA PHE A 541 -17.93 16.03 -6.09
C PHE A 541 -16.54 15.55 -6.53
N PHE A 542 -16.35 14.25 -6.76
CA PHE A 542 -15.04 13.73 -7.14
C PHE A 542 -14.60 14.20 -8.53
N VAL A 543 -15.51 14.33 -9.50
CA VAL A 543 -15.19 14.88 -10.82
C VAL A 543 -14.72 16.33 -10.71
N GLU A 544 -15.48 17.18 -10.03
CA GLU A 544 -15.13 18.60 -9.83
C GLU A 544 -13.84 18.78 -9.03
N ARG A 545 -13.58 17.89 -8.07
CA ARG A 545 -12.39 17.97 -7.23
C ARG A 545 -11.15 17.39 -7.87
N ALA A 546 -11.29 16.33 -8.65
CA ALA A 546 -10.22 15.86 -9.51
C ALA A 546 -9.71 16.97 -10.43
N GLU A 547 -10.61 17.65 -11.14
CA GLU A 547 -10.26 18.70 -12.09
C GLU A 547 -9.51 19.86 -11.40
N ALA A 548 -10.03 20.39 -10.30
CA ALA A 548 -9.37 21.51 -9.61
C ALA A 548 -8.02 21.12 -8.99
N LEU A 549 -7.88 19.89 -8.51
CA LEU A 549 -6.59 19.39 -8.01
C LEU A 549 -5.61 19.09 -9.15
N GLY A 550 -6.08 19.03 -10.40
CA GLY A 550 -5.27 18.81 -11.59
C GLY A 550 -5.18 17.35 -12.06
N PHE A 551 -6.01 16.46 -11.50
CA PHE A 551 -6.15 15.08 -12.00
C PHE A 551 -6.86 15.10 -13.35
N ARG A 552 -6.37 14.29 -14.30
CA ARG A 552 -6.96 14.19 -15.64
C ARG A 552 -7.33 12.75 -15.94
N VAL A 553 -8.55 12.53 -16.42
CA VAL A 553 -8.95 11.23 -16.94
C VAL A 553 -8.22 11.00 -18.27
N VAL A 554 -7.79 9.77 -18.51
CA VAL A 554 -7.23 9.38 -19.81
C VAL A 554 -8.41 9.11 -20.75
N ASP A 555 -8.49 9.88 -21.82
CA ASP A 555 -9.55 9.86 -22.82
C ASP A 555 -9.03 9.64 -24.25
#